data_AF-A0A966XN62-F1
#
_entry.id   AF-A0A966XN62-F1
#
_cell.length_a   1.000
_cell.length_b   1.000
_cell.length_c   1.000
_cell.angle_alpha   90.00
_cell.angle_beta   90.00
_cell.angle_gamma   90.00
#
_symmetry.space_group_name_H-M   'P 1'
#
loop_
_entity.id
_entity.type
_entity.pdbx_description
1 polymer ?
#
loop_
_entity_poly.entity_id
_entity_poly.type
_entity_poly.pdbx_seq_one_letter_code
_entity_poly.pdbx_strand_id
1 'polypeptide(L)'
;TVTNLNIYGGDVNTEDSTATFNYALTSTSITLDDNTGDAKIIFAENNSVNIIGTINGASTNEGTIQVTGATKTFKSVIGSTNVGTLNIDATPVFESTVAATTIDIAGSITATFNDAITATTIALNGSSTLTIAYTGAITVAGNITDTGDSNEINVLFATADTAPSLVTFSGAAIAADTINIGSTTAAGKVTFTGLTGVTAGALNVTGGDHADEDSTATFNDDLTATIVLDPNLGFTQLIFATANDATITGTINGASAGAGSIKVTGATKTFVNVIGGSNPLNTIDIDGTGIFNAAVSATNIDNDGTATFKSDVTAATANDGTLTLTPNGDNDITHTGAITGSGTLNAIEADDGAVNSVTFSTDVTATIFNVGSASKAGVVILNGDTTVTNLNIYGGDVNTEDSTATFNYALTSTSITL
;
A
#
# COMPACT_ATOMS: atom_id res chain seq x y z
N THR A 1 32.38 -30.18 -7.28
CA THR A 1 33.02 -28.96 -7.80
C THR A 1 33.31 -29.13 -9.27
N VAL A 2 32.91 -28.17 -10.09
CA VAL A 2 33.22 -28.08 -11.53
C VAL A 2 33.51 -26.63 -11.84
N THR A 3 34.45 -26.29 -12.72
CA THR A 3 34.72 -24.86 -13.00
C THR A 3 33.56 -24.24 -13.76
N ASN A 4 33.20 -24.82 -14.89
CA ASN A 4 32.07 -24.41 -15.71
C ASN A 4 31.16 -25.63 -15.93
N LEU A 5 29.84 -25.43 -15.83
CA LEU A 5 28.84 -26.42 -16.20
C LEU A 5 27.96 -25.81 -17.29
N ASN A 6 27.83 -26.49 -18.41
CA ASN A 6 26.90 -26.09 -19.46
C ASN A 6 25.90 -27.22 -19.68
N ILE A 7 24.63 -26.87 -19.77
CA ILE A 7 23.53 -27.79 -20.06
C ILE A 7 22.87 -27.28 -21.34
N TYR A 8 22.89 -28.10 -22.38
CA TYR A 8 22.35 -27.77 -23.69
C TYR A 8 21.13 -28.64 -23.95
N GLY A 9 19.96 -28.05 -24.20
CA GLY A 9 18.87 -28.72 -24.91
C GLY A 9 19.31 -29.08 -26.32
N GLY A 10 18.63 -30.05 -26.93
CA GLY A 10 18.90 -30.53 -28.28
C GLY A 10 18.37 -29.61 -29.37
N ASP A 11 18.45 -30.09 -30.61
CA ASP A 11 18.08 -29.30 -31.80
C ASP A 11 16.61 -29.48 -32.20
N VAL A 12 15.85 -30.29 -31.44
CA VAL A 12 14.39 -30.43 -31.52
C VAL A 12 13.72 -30.33 -30.15
N ASN A 13 12.44 -29.96 -30.13
CA ASN A 13 11.64 -29.65 -28.93
C ASN A 13 11.34 -30.82 -27.97
N THR A 14 11.92 -32.00 -28.20
CA THR A 14 11.78 -33.18 -27.33
C THR A 14 13.11 -33.68 -26.82
N GLU A 15 14.20 -33.02 -27.19
CA GLU A 15 15.55 -33.38 -26.77
C GLU A 15 15.96 -32.55 -25.55
N ASP A 16 15.29 -32.81 -24.43
CA ASP A 16 15.54 -32.07 -23.20
C ASP A 16 16.74 -32.64 -22.45
N SER A 17 17.58 -31.74 -21.93
CA SER A 17 18.70 -32.06 -21.08
C SER A 17 18.40 -31.71 -19.63
N THR A 18 18.56 -32.66 -18.73
CA THR A 18 18.38 -32.43 -17.28
C THR A 18 19.63 -32.83 -16.50
N ALA A 19 20.11 -31.95 -15.63
CA ALA A 19 21.13 -32.26 -14.62
C ALA A 19 20.54 -32.15 -13.22
N THR A 20 20.69 -33.20 -12.41
CA THR A 20 20.22 -33.22 -11.02
C THR A 20 21.40 -33.25 -10.06
N PHE A 21 21.41 -32.33 -9.10
CA PHE A 21 22.40 -32.22 -8.04
C PHE A 21 21.76 -32.52 -6.69
N ASN A 22 22.13 -33.67 -6.13
CA ASN A 22 21.67 -34.14 -4.83
C ASN A 22 22.42 -33.52 -3.65
N TYR A 23 23.50 -32.78 -3.89
CA TYR A 23 24.36 -32.17 -2.88
C TYR A 23 24.85 -30.81 -3.38
N ALA A 24 25.66 -30.13 -2.57
CA ALA A 24 26.25 -28.84 -2.92
C ALA A 24 26.94 -28.85 -4.29
N LEU A 25 26.60 -27.87 -5.13
CA LEU A 25 27.31 -27.57 -6.36
C LEU A 25 28.15 -26.32 -6.14
N THR A 26 29.45 -26.45 -6.34
CA THR A 26 30.39 -25.33 -6.39
C THR A 26 30.92 -25.22 -7.81
N SER A 27 30.64 -24.08 -8.43
CA SER A 27 31.11 -23.71 -9.77
C SER A 27 31.48 -22.24 -9.87
N THR A 28 32.17 -21.87 -10.94
CA THR A 28 32.34 -20.47 -11.32
C THR A 28 31.10 -20.01 -12.07
N SER A 29 30.67 -20.75 -13.11
CA SER A 29 29.48 -20.46 -13.88
C SER A 29 28.73 -21.72 -14.32
N ILE A 30 27.40 -21.59 -14.38
CA ILE A 30 26.46 -22.55 -14.95
C ILE A 30 25.71 -21.83 -16.08
N THR A 31 25.67 -22.43 -17.27
CA THR A 31 24.92 -21.91 -18.43
C THR A 31 23.84 -22.92 -18.82
N LEU A 32 22.61 -22.45 -18.98
CA LEU A 32 21.47 -23.21 -19.49
C LEU A 32 21.15 -22.69 -20.89
N ASP A 33 21.25 -23.55 -21.89
CA ASP A 33 21.00 -23.20 -23.29
C ASP A 33 19.96 -24.16 -23.85
N ASP A 34 18.73 -23.68 -24.05
CA ASP A 34 17.64 -24.51 -24.54
C ASP A 34 17.90 -25.02 -25.98
N ASN A 35 18.63 -24.26 -26.81
CA ASN A 35 18.63 -24.42 -28.27
C ASN A 35 17.19 -24.52 -28.81
N THR A 36 16.73 -25.73 -29.17
CA THR A 36 15.35 -26.01 -29.54
C THR A 36 14.60 -26.86 -28.49
N GLY A 37 15.31 -27.70 -27.74
CA GLY A 37 14.78 -28.45 -26.58
C GLY A 37 14.81 -27.64 -25.29
N ASP A 38 14.74 -28.30 -24.14
CA ASP A 38 14.88 -27.61 -22.83
C ASP A 38 16.20 -27.95 -22.11
N ALA A 39 16.82 -26.95 -21.48
CA ALA A 39 17.94 -27.12 -20.55
C ALA A 39 17.47 -26.94 -19.09
N LYS A 40 17.54 -28.00 -18.30
CA LYS A 40 17.05 -28.01 -16.92
C LYS A 40 18.12 -28.40 -15.91
N ILE A 41 18.19 -27.66 -14.81
CA ILE A 41 18.97 -28.02 -13.63
C ILE A 41 18.05 -28.19 -12.42
N ILE A 42 18.26 -29.24 -11.64
CA ILE A 42 17.49 -29.56 -10.45
C ILE A 42 18.42 -29.63 -9.23
N PHE A 43 18.16 -28.80 -8.23
CA PHE A 43 18.79 -28.90 -6.91
C PHE A 43 17.85 -29.68 -5.99
N ALA A 44 18.19 -30.94 -5.72
CA ALA A 44 17.29 -31.92 -5.14
C ALA A 44 17.69 -32.36 -3.72
N GLU A 45 17.00 -33.39 -3.23
CA GLU A 45 17.20 -34.08 -1.96
C GLU A 45 16.95 -33.25 -0.69
N ASN A 46 16.66 -33.97 0.39
CA ASN A 46 16.37 -33.41 1.70
C ASN A 46 17.66 -33.05 2.47
N ASN A 47 18.51 -32.22 1.88
CA ASN A 47 19.67 -31.64 2.55
C ASN A 47 19.75 -30.12 2.35
N SER A 48 20.26 -29.44 3.37
CA SER A 48 20.51 -28.01 3.29
C SER A 48 21.93 -27.76 2.83
N VAL A 49 22.08 -27.11 1.67
CA VAL A 49 23.38 -26.89 1.02
C VAL A 49 23.49 -25.50 0.43
N ASN A 50 24.73 -25.01 0.35
CA ASN A 50 25.06 -23.81 -0.41
C ASN A 50 25.31 -24.19 -1.88
N ILE A 51 24.70 -23.42 -2.79
CA ILE A 51 24.96 -23.46 -4.22
C ILE A 51 25.79 -22.23 -4.56
N ILE A 52 26.96 -22.46 -5.16
CA ILE A 52 27.94 -21.42 -5.48
C ILE A 52 28.22 -21.45 -6.98
N GLY A 53 28.27 -20.26 -7.57
CA GLY A 53 28.47 -20.03 -9.00
C GLY A 53 27.28 -19.33 -9.62
N THR A 54 27.54 -18.48 -10.60
CA THR A 54 26.45 -17.79 -11.32
C THR A 54 25.67 -18.78 -12.16
N ILE A 55 24.35 -18.67 -12.23
CA ILE A 55 23.50 -19.50 -13.10
C ILE A 55 22.82 -18.60 -14.11
N ASN A 56 23.07 -18.79 -15.41
CA ASN A 56 22.59 -17.91 -16.47
C ASN A 56 21.94 -18.72 -17.60
N GLY A 57 21.00 -18.11 -18.32
CA GLY A 57 20.65 -18.56 -19.67
C GLY A 57 21.81 -18.27 -20.64
N ALA A 58 21.96 -19.01 -21.74
CA ALA A 58 22.88 -18.62 -22.80
C ALA A 58 22.34 -17.42 -23.60
N SER A 59 21.01 -17.28 -23.65
CA SER A 59 20.26 -16.09 -23.99
C SER A 59 19.12 -15.82 -23.01
N THR A 60 18.43 -14.69 -23.15
CA THR A 60 17.29 -14.36 -22.29
C THR A 60 16.17 -15.37 -22.48
N ASN A 61 15.52 -15.76 -21.37
CA ASN A 61 14.38 -16.68 -21.38
C ASN A 61 14.79 -18.15 -21.59
N GLU A 62 16.07 -18.48 -21.51
CA GLU A 62 16.52 -19.87 -21.60
C GLU A 62 16.65 -20.54 -20.24
N GLY A 63 16.32 -21.82 -20.22
CA GLY A 63 16.62 -22.72 -19.14
C GLY A 63 15.62 -22.69 -17.99
N THR A 64 15.57 -23.83 -17.30
CA THR A 64 14.78 -24.02 -16.09
C THR A 64 15.67 -24.40 -14.91
N ILE A 65 15.53 -23.66 -13.81
CA ILE A 65 16.10 -24.01 -12.51
C ILE A 65 14.96 -24.55 -11.65
N GLN A 66 15.08 -25.76 -11.12
CA GLN A 66 14.14 -26.33 -10.15
C GLN A 66 14.81 -26.51 -8.79
N VAL A 67 14.16 -26.02 -7.73
CA VAL A 67 14.62 -26.19 -6.35
C VAL A 67 13.62 -27.07 -5.60
N THR A 68 14.08 -28.20 -5.06
CA THR A 68 13.23 -29.14 -4.32
C THR A 68 13.95 -29.72 -3.08
N GLY A 69 13.20 -30.43 -2.23
CA GLY A 69 13.69 -31.03 -0.99
C GLY A 69 13.85 -30.02 0.15
N ALA A 70 15.00 -30.00 0.81
CA ALA A 70 15.29 -29.04 1.89
C ALA A 70 15.83 -27.70 1.36
N THR A 71 15.97 -26.72 2.26
CA THR A 71 16.51 -25.36 2.00
C THR A 71 17.79 -25.36 1.17
N LYS A 72 17.80 -24.64 0.04
CA LYS A 72 19.00 -24.40 -0.76
C LYS A 72 19.38 -22.93 -0.69
N THR A 73 20.64 -22.63 -0.40
CA THR A 73 21.12 -21.24 -0.32
C THR A 73 21.97 -20.90 -1.53
N PHE A 74 21.48 -20.03 -2.40
CA PHE A 74 22.18 -19.55 -3.58
C PHE A 74 23.02 -18.33 -3.20
N LYS A 75 24.34 -18.48 -3.29
CA LYS A 75 25.34 -17.49 -2.85
C LYS A 75 25.74 -16.49 -3.95
N SER A 76 25.28 -16.70 -5.17
CA SER A 76 25.73 -15.98 -6.36
C SER A 76 24.55 -15.59 -7.23
N VAL A 77 24.76 -14.62 -8.13
CA VAL A 77 23.74 -14.11 -9.05
C VAL A 77 23.12 -15.24 -9.86
N ILE A 78 21.79 -15.19 -9.99
CA ILE A 78 21.05 -15.97 -10.98
C ILE A 78 20.56 -14.99 -12.04
N GLY A 79 20.81 -15.29 -13.31
CA GLY A 79 20.27 -14.53 -14.42
C GLY A 79 21.04 -13.27 -14.80
N SER A 80 22.37 -13.25 -14.69
CA SER A 80 23.15 -12.19 -15.36
C SER A 80 22.81 -12.12 -16.86
N THR A 81 22.46 -13.27 -17.43
CA THR A 81 21.57 -13.37 -18.59
C THR A 81 20.31 -14.11 -18.14
N ASN A 82 19.15 -13.46 -18.25
CA ASN A 82 17.88 -13.90 -17.68
C ASN A 82 17.59 -15.37 -17.96
N VAL A 83 17.35 -16.16 -16.92
CA VAL A 83 16.86 -17.54 -17.12
C VAL A 83 15.38 -17.53 -17.51
N GLY A 84 14.90 -18.61 -18.12
CA GLY A 84 13.49 -18.81 -18.42
C GLY A 84 12.66 -18.91 -17.15
N THR A 85 12.76 -20.04 -16.47
CA THR A 85 11.93 -20.33 -15.29
C THR A 85 12.79 -20.66 -14.08
N LEU A 86 12.47 -20.03 -12.94
CA LEU A 86 12.91 -20.44 -11.62
C LEU A 86 11.72 -21.07 -10.88
N ASN A 87 11.66 -22.40 -10.89
CA ASN A 87 10.63 -23.20 -10.23
C ASN A 87 11.05 -23.57 -8.80
N ILE A 88 10.25 -23.17 -7.82
CA ILE A 88 10.55 -23.25 -6.39
C ILE A 88 9.53 -24.17 -5.70
N ASP A 89 9.94 -25.43 -5.49
CA ASP A 89 9.19 -26.49 -4.80
C ASP A 89 9.74 -26.81 -3.39
N ALA A 90 10.61 -25.94 -2.87
CA ALA A 90 11.24 -26.02 -1.54
C ALA A 90 11.57 -24.61 -1.06
N THR A 91 12.14 -24.42 0.13
CA THR A 91 12.35 -23.08 0.70
C THR A 91 13.77 -22.51 0.46
N PRO A 92 14.11 -21.92 -0.72
CA PRO A 92 15.44 -21.39 -0.98
C PRO A 92 15.67 -20.06 -0.27
N VAL A 93 16.96 -19.73 -0.16
CA VAL A 93 17.44 -18.38 0.15
C VAL A 93 18.35 -17.91 -0.97
N PHE A 94 18.04 -16.77 -1.58
CA PHE A 94 18.85 -16.12 -2.61
C PHE A 94 19.57 -14.92 -1.99
N GLU A 95 20.88 -15.01 -1.84
CA GLU A 95 21.70 -13.95 -1.22
C GLU A 95 22.19 -12.88 -2.20
N SER A 96 21.84 -13.01 -3.48
CA SER A 96 22.24 -12.09 -4.54
C SER A 96 21.11 -11.94 -5.55
N THR A 97 21.23 -10.95 -6.43
CA THR A 97 20.24 -10.61 -7.45
C THR A 97 19.77 -11.85 -8.23
N VAL A 98 18.46 -11.94 -8.43
CA VAL A 98 17.81 -12.98 -9.23
C VAL A 98 17.09 -12.34 -10.41
N ALA A 99 17.36 -12.83 -11.61
CA ALA A 99 16.70 -12.39 -12.82
C ALA A 99 16.22 -13.60 -13.63
N ALA A 100 14.93 -13.64 -13.91
CA ALA A 100 14.25 -14.74 -14.58
C ALA A 100 13.10 -14.19 -15.43
N THR A 101 12.53 -14.98 -16.32
CA THR A 101 11.27 -14.56 -16.95
C THR A 101 10.12 -14.82 -15.97
N THR A 102 10.07 -16.05 -15.45
CA THR A 102 9.08 -16.46 -14.46
C THR A 102 9.77 -16.99 -13.22
N ILE A 103 9.38 -16.48 -12.05
CA ILE A 103 9.62 -17.12 -10.77
C ILE A 103 8.30 -17.77 -10.35
N ASP A 104 8.32 -19.07 -10.12
CA ASP A 104 7.14 -19.87 -9.78
C ASP A 104 7.32 -20.42 -8.37
N ILE A 105 6.55 -19.93 -7.40
CA ILE A 105 6.61 -20.36 -6.00
C ILE A 105 5.42 -21.29 -5.74
N ALA A 106 5.73 -22.56 -5.46
CA ALA A 106 4.71 -23.56 -5.22
C ALA A 106 3.94 -23.33 -3.90
N GLY A 107 2.77 -23.95 -3.78
CA GLY A 107 1.95 -23.87 -2.56
C GLY A 107 2.66 -24.36 -1.31
N SER A 108 2.43 -23.65 -0.20
CA SER A 108 3.03 -23.91 1.11
C SER A 108 4.57 -23.77 1.15
N ILE A 109 5.15 -23.10 0.15
CA ILE A 109 6.58 -22.84 0.06
C ILE A 109 6.89 -21.37 0.30
N THR A 110 7.93 -21.10 1.07
CA THR A 110 8.52 -19.77 1.25
C THR A 110 9.80 -19.63 0.45
N ALA A 111 9.86 -18.67 -0.46
CA ALA A 111 11.09 -18.27 -1.13
C ALA A 111 11.63 -16.96 -0.52
N THR A 112 12.89 -16.94 -0.11
CA THR A 112 13.52 -15.75 0.50
C THR A 112 14.54 -15.13 -0.44
N PHE A 113 14.39 -13.83 -0.71
CA PHE A 113 15.30 -13.04 -1.53
C PHE A 113 15.89 -11.90 -0.71
N ASN A 114 17.21 -11.81 -0.68
CA ASN A 114 17.92 -10.79 0.10
C ASN A 114 18.41 -9.61 -0.74
N ASP A 115 18.16 -9.67 -2.06
CA ASP A 115 18.63 -8.72 -3.06
C ASP A 115 17.55 -8.55 -4.15
N ALA A 116 17.81 -7.70 -5.14
CA ALA A 116 16.87 -7.34 -6.20
C ALA A 116 16.35 -8.55 -7.01
N ILE A 117 15.10 -8.42 -7.47
CA ILE A 117 14.42 -9.39 -8.33
C ILE A 117 14.07 -8.71 -9.66
N THR A 118 14.63 -9.20 -10.75
CA THR A 118 14.32 -8.75 -12.12
C THR A 118 13.58 -9.86 -12.85
N ALA A 119 12.34 -10.12 -12.41
CA ALA A 119 11.43 -11.06 -13.05
C ALA A 119 10.43 -10.32 -13.96
N THR A 120 9.85 -11.01 -14.95
CA THR A 120 8.63 -10.50 -15.62
C THR A 120 7.40 -10.82 -14.77
N THR A 121 7.34 -12.06 -14.25
CA THR A 121 6.24 -12.54 -13.39
C THR A 121 6.82 -13.28 -12.19
N ILE A 122 6.24 -13.04 -11.01
CA ILE A 122 6.41 -13.84 -9.80
C ILE A 122 5.04 -14.45 -9.49
N ALA A 123 4.90 -15.75 -9.69
CA ALA A 123 3.67 -16.48 -9.43
C ALA A 123 3.68 -17.02 -7.99
N LEU A 124 2.70 -16.57 -7.20
CA LEU A 124 2.38 -17.11 -5.89
C LEU A 124 1.25 -18.11 -6.06
N ASN A 125 1.49 -19.39 -5.80
CA ASN A 125 0.49 -20.44 -5.99
C ASN A 125 0.08 -21.07 -4.66
N GLY A 126 -1.18 -21.48 -4.55
CA GLY A 126 -1.71 -22.13 -3.36
C GLY A 126 -1.61 -21.22 -2.14
N SER A 127 -0.75 -21.57 -1.19
CA SER A 127 -0.50 -20.84 0.06
C SER A 127 1.00 -20.50 0.21
N SER A 128 1.60 -19.97 -0.86
CA SER A 128 3.03 -19.67 -0.95
C SER A 128 3.40 -18.35 -0.27
N THR A 129 4.69 -18.14 -0.04
CA THR A 129 5.21 -16.90 0.55
C THR A 129 6.42 -16.38 -0.22
N LEU A 130 6.35 -15.13 -0.67
CA LEU A 130 7.50 -14.36 -1.12
C LEU A 130 8.04 -13.54 0.04
N THR A 131 9.25 -13.85 0.51
CA THR A 131 9.95 -13.07 1.54
C THR A 131 11.05 -12.22 0.93
N ILE A 132 11.01 -10.92 1.16
CA ILE A 132 12.05 -9.95 0.84
C ILE A 132 12.80 -9.61 2.13
N ALA A 133 13.99 -10.18 2.32
CA ALA A 133 14.81 -10.05 3.52
C ALA A 133 16.08 -9.23 3.21
N TYR A 134 15.92 -7.91 3.14
CA TYR A 134 16.88 -7.00 2.52
C TYR A 134 17.69 -6.20 3.57
N THR A 135 18.85 -5.70 3.18
CA THR A 135 19.71 -4.84 4.03
C THR A 135 20.00 -3.47 3.41
N GLY A 136 19.76 -3.32 2.11
CA GLY A 136 19.93 -2.08 1.35
C GLY A 136 18.77 -1.86 0.40
N ALA A 137 18.73 -0.71 -0.25
CA ALA A 137 17.65 -0.41 -1.18
C ALA A 137 17.66 -1.36 -2.39
N ILE A 138 16.51 -1.94 -2.72
CA ILE A 138 16.36 -2.92 -3.81
C ILE A 138 15.08 -2.67 -4.61
N THR A 139 14.99 -3.32 -5.77
CA THR A 139 13.80 -3.31 -6.62
C THR A 139 13.32 -4.74 -6.89
N VAL A 140 12.01 -4.91 -6.84
CA VAL A 140 11.28 -6.11 -7.26
C VAL A 140 10.43 -5.72 -8.47
N ALA A 141 10.83 -6.15 -9.67
CA ALA A 141 10.26 -5.66 -10.93
C ALA A 141 9.10 -6.51 -11.48
N GLY A 142 8.98 -7.76 -11.09
CA GLY A 142 7.96 -8.65 -11.65
C GLY A 142 6.55 -8.26 -11.26
N ASN A 143 5.60 -8.49 -12.18
CA ASN A 143 4.20 -8.57 -11.80
C ASN A 143 4.04 -9.72 -10.81
N ILE A 144 3.29 -9.51 -9.72
CA ILE A 144 3.03 -10.56 -8.75
C ILE A 144 1.61 -11.05 -8.95
N THR A 145 1.47 -12.32 -9.32
CA THR A 145 0.17 -12.97 -9.53
C THR A 145 -0.16 -13.88 -8.37
N ASP A 146 -1.42 -13.87 -7.97
CA ASP A 146 -1.94 -14.59 -6.81
C ASP A 146 -2.95 -15.65 -7.26
N THR A 147 -2.57 -16.92 -7.13
CA THR A 147 -3.39 -18.07 -7.53
C THR A 147 -3.56 -19.03 -6.35
N GLY A 148 -4.56 -18.81 -5.51
CA GLY A 148 -4.85 -19.70 -4.40
C GLY A 148 -5.49 -18.96 -3.24
N ASP A 149 -5.27 -19.50 -2.04
CA ASP A 149 -5.69 -18.91 -0.79
C ASP A 149 -4.48 -18.86 0.16
N SER A 150 -4.35 -17.78 0.92
CA SER A 150 -3.27 -17.54 1.88
C SER A 150 -1.86 -17.37 1.27
N ASN A 151 -1.77 -16.80 0.07
CA ASN A 151 -0.49 -16.33 -0.46
C ASN A 151 -0.02 -15.07 0.26
N GLU A 152 1.28 -15.00 0.58
CA GLU A 152 1.86 -13.91 1.37
C GLU A 152 3.04 -13.22 0.67
N ILE A 153 3.11 -11.89 0.83
CA ILE A 153 4.32 -11.10 0.57
C ILE A 153 4.80 -10.53 1.89
N ASN A 154 6.02 -10.88 2.30
CA ASN A 154 6.65 -10.40 3.52
C ASN A 154 7.84 -9.50 3.17
N VAL A 155 7.82 -8.24 3.61
CA VAL A 155 8.91 -7.28 3.42
C VAL A 155 9.56 -6.98 4.77
N LEU A 156 10.72 -7.58 5.01
CA LEU A 156 11.40 -7.59 6.30
C LEU A 156 12.79 -6.98 6.16
N PHE A 157 13.02 -5.85 6.83
CA PHE A 157 14.36 -5.30 6.91
C PHE A 157 15.23 -6.18 7.83
N ALA A 158 16.40 -6.57 7.35
CA ALA A 158 17.25 -7.55 8.03
C ALA A 158 18.26 -6.92 9.01
N THR A 159 18.12 -5.64 9.34
CA THR A 159 18.91 -4.98 10.38
C THR A 159 18.01 -4.39 11.44
N ALA A 160 18.23 -4.80 12.69
CA ALA A 160 17.49 -4.31 13.85
C ALA A 160 17.90 -2.87 14.21
N ASP A 161 17.05 -2.21 15.00
CA ASP A 161 17.28 -0.92 15.65
C ASP A 161 17.68 0.21 14.67
N THR A 162 17.25 0.11 13.40
CA THR A 162 17.65 1.06 12.35
C THR A 162 16.51 1.34 11.39
N ALA A 163 16.52 2.55 10.82
CA ALA A 163 15.56 2.93 9.79
C ALA A 163 15.67 2.02 8.56
N PRO A 164 14.54 1.50 8.03
CA PRO A 164 14.56 0.57 6.92
C PRO A 164 14.99 1.24 5.61
N SER A 165 15.76 0.50 4.82
CA SER A 165 16.02 0.85 3.42
C SER A 165 14.75 0.72 2.57
N LEU A 166 14.74 1.32 1.38
CA LEU A 166 13.57 1.27 0.50
C LEU A 166 13.53 -0.01 -0.35
N VAL A 167 12.41 -0.72 -0.33
CA VAL A 167 12.04 -1.71 -1.35
C VAL A 167 11.08 -1.06 -2.34
N THR A 168 11.41 -1.12 -3.64
CA THR A 168 10.51 -0.66 -4.71
C THR A 168 9.89 -1.85 -5.42
N PHE A 169 8.56 -1.99 -5.38
CA PHE A 169 7.83 -2.90 -6.25
C PHE A 169 7.45 -2.13 -7.52
N SER A 170 8.03 -2.52 -8.65
CA SER A 170 7.85 -1.84 -9.95
C SER A 170 7.09 -2.66 -10.98
N GLY A 171 6.64 -3.87 -10.63
CA GLY A 171 5.65 -4.61 -11.40
C GLY A 171 4.41 -3.77 -11.62
N ALA A 172 3.79 -3.92 -12.80
CA ALA A 172 2.59 -3.16 -13.15
C ALA A 172 1.43 -3.49 -12.19
N ALA A 173 1.26 -4.80 -11.91
CA ALA A 173 0.25 -5.35 -11.01
C ALA A 173 0.91 -6.15 -9.87
N ILE A 174 0.39 -5.97 -8.65
CA ILE A 174 0.81 -6.72 -7.47
C ILE A 174 -0.42 -7.28 -6.77
N ALA A 175 -0.50 -8.61 -6.65
CA ALA A 175 -1.58 -9.31 -5.96
C ALA A 175 -1.04 -10.31 -4.93
N ALA A 176 -1.70 -10.42 -3.78
CA ALA A 176 -1.48 -11.46 -2.76
C ALA A 176 -2.67 -11.48 -1.77
N ASP A 177 -2.94 -12.59 -1.08
CA ASP A 177 -3.95 -12.58 -0.01
C ASP A 177 -3.54 -11.69 1.15
N THR A 178 -2.25 -11.69 1.53
CA THR A 178 -1.71 -10.85 2.60
C THR A 178 -0.38 -10.22 2.20
N ILE A 179 -0.25 -8.93 2.46
CA ILE A 179 1.02 -8.20 2.36
C ILE A 179 1.39 -7.72 3.77
N ASN A 180 2.56 -8.12 4.25
CA ASN A 180 3.14 -7.68 5.51
C ASN A 180 4.36 -6.80 5.26
N ILE A 181 4.34 -5.58 5.80
CA ILE A 181 5.42 -4.61 5.70
C ILE A 181 5.96 -4.37 7.11
N GLY A 182 7.20 -4.80 7.33
CA GLY A 182 7.79 -4.84 8.65
C GLY A 182 7.22 -5.97 9.53
N SER A 183 7.56 -5.90 10.81
CA SER A 183 7.27 -6.90 11.83
C SER A 183 7.42 -6.25 13.20
N THR A 184 7.02 -6.94 14.26
CA THR A 184 7.14 -6.41 15.63
C THR A 184 8.58 -6.21 16.12
N THR A 185 9.59 -6.62 15.35
CA THR A 185 11.02 -6.51 15.73
C THR A 185 11.89 -5.83 14.66
N ALA A 186 11.32 -5.44 13.53
CA ALA A 186 12.05 -4.83 12.43
C ALA A 186 11.06 -4.17 11.47
N ALA A 187 11.37 -2.96 11.02
CA ALA A 187 10.51 -2.21 10.14
C ALA A 187 10.55 -2.66 8.67
N GLY A 188 9.68 -2.07 7.85
CA GLY A 188 9.68 -2.19 6.40
C GLY A 188 9.33 -0.87 5.73
N LYS A 189 10.06 -0.51 4.67
CA LYS A 189 9.77 0.68 3.87
C LYS A 189 9.59 0.31 2.41
N VAL A 190 8.41 0.58 1.88
CA VAL A 190 7.99 0.10 0.56
C VAL A 190 7.40 1.23 -0.28
N THR A 191 7.67 1.20 -1.58
CA THR A 191 6.94 1.98 -2.60
C THR A 191 6.46 1.04 -3.70
N PHE A 192 5.17 1.06 -3.97
CA PHE A 192 4.54 0.41 -5.12
C PHE A 192 4.39 1.43 -6.23
N THR A 193 5.10 1.24 -7.34
CA THR A 193 5.14 2.19 -8.46
C THR A 193 4.34 1.74 -9.68
N GLY A 194 3.76 0.54 -9.63
CA GLY A 194 2.91 -0.01 -10.69
C GLY A 194 1.70 0.87 -11.00
N LEU A 195 1.24 0.82 -12.24
CA LEU A 195 0.14 1.65 -12.77
C LEU A 195 -1.17 0.85 -12.97
N THR A 196 -1.32 -0.29 -12.30
CA THR A 196 -2.59 -1.03 -12.24
C THR A 196 -3.05 -1.28 -10.81
N GLY A 197 -2.46 -0.56 -9.85
CA GLY A 197 -2.74 -0.71 -8.43
C GLY A 197 -2.23 -1.99 -7.76
N VAL A 198 -2.49 -2.07 -6.46
CA VAL A 198 -2.18 -3.21 -5.58
C VAL A 198 -3.49 -3.81 -5.08
N THR A 199 -3.61 -5.14 -5.18
CA THR A 199 -4.76 -5.88 -4.65
C THR A 199 -4.28 -6.85 -3.58
N ALA A 200 -4.82 -6.73 -2.37
CA ALA A 200 -4.63 -7.74 -1.35
C ALA A 200 -5.89 -7.99 -0.52
N GLY A 201 -6.00 -9.17 0.09
CA GLY A 201 -7.02 -9.39 1.12
C GLY A 201 -6.75 -8.54 2.36
N ALA A 202 -5.50 -8.60 2.85
CA ALA A 202 -5.01 -7.83 3.98
C ALA A 202 -3.68 -7.13 3.66
N LEU A 203 -3.53 -5.91 4.17
CA LEU A 203 -2.27 -5.17 4.22
C LEU A 203 -1.97 -4.80 5.67
N ASN A 204 -0.88 -5.36 6.19
CA ASN A 204 -0.40 -5.04 7.53
C ASN A 204 0.88 -4.21 7.41
N VAL A 205 0.89 -3.04 8.03
CA VAL A 205 2.11 -2.22 8.17
C VAL A 205 2.45 -2.18 9.64
N THR A 206 3.57 -2.78 10.01
CA THR A 206 3.99 -2.97 11.41
C THR A 206 5.37 -2.36 11.62
N GLY A 207 5.46 -1.38 12.51
CA GLY A 207 6.72 -0.82 12.99
C GLY A 207 7.44 -1.79 13.92
N GLY A 208 8.74 -1.59 14.09
CA GLY A 208 9.58 -2.46 14.91
C GLY A 208 9.51 -2.19 16.41
N ASP A 209 10.44 -2.78 17.17
CA ASP A 209 10.59 -2.61 18.62
C ASP A 209 11.61 -1.52 18.99
N HIS A 210 12.06 -0.73 18.01
CA HIS A 210 12.89 0.45 18.21
C HIS A 210 12.26 1.73 17.64
N ALA A 211 12.60 2.89 18.22
CA ALA A 211 12.06 4.19 17.80
C ALA A 211 12.53 4.65 16.41
N ASP A 212 13.55 4.01 15.86
CA ASP A 212 14.04 4.27 14.49
C ASP A 212 13.43 3.30 13.47
N GLU A 213 12.67 2.30 13.92
CA GLU A 213 12.08 1.26 13.09
C GLU A 213 10.68 1.66 12.62
N ASP A 214 10.64 2.73 11.82
CA ASP A 214 9.43 3.25 11.20
C ASP A 214 9.07 2.49 9.93
N SER A 215 7.85 1.95 9.88
CA SER A 215 7.33 1.27 8.71
C SER A 215 6.48 2.18 7.84
N THR A 216 6.75 2.18 6.54
CA THR A 216 6.03 3.03 5.58
C THR A 216 5.67 2.27 4.32
N ALA A 217 4.48 2.54 3.79
CA ALA A 217 4.03 2.02 2.50
C ALA A 217 3.52 3.15 1.63
N THR A 218 4.14 3.34 0.47
CA THR A 218 3.72 4.34 -0.52
C THR A 218 3.04 3.67 -1.70
N PHE A 219 1.86 4.16 -2.07
CA PHE A 219 1.09 3.68 -3.21
C PHE A 219 0.96 4.78 -4.25
N ASN A 220 1.42 4.46 -5.47
CA ASN A 220 1.36 5.37 -6.60
C ASN A 220 0.06 5.23 -7.42
N ASP A 221 -0.82 4.30 -7.06
CA ASP A 221 -2.04 4.01 -7.78
C ASP A 221 -3.08 3.37 -6.84
N ASP A 222 -4.17 2.85 -7.39
CA ASP A 222 -5.25 2.18 -6.69
C ASP A 222 -4.74 1.16 -5.66
N LEU A 223 -5.45 1.08 -4.53
CA LEU A 223 -5.20 0.09 -3.49
C LEU A 223 -6.52 -0.56 -3.09
N THR A 224 -6.58 -1.88 -3.12
CA THR A 224 -7.69 -2.65 -2.56
C THR A 224 -7.14 -3.59 -1.48
N ALA A 225 -7.42 -3.31 -0.20
CA ALA A 225 -7.05 -4.17 0.93
C ALA A 225 -7.80 -3.80 2.22
N THR A 226 -7.96 -4.77 3.13
CA THR A 226 -8.22 -4.46 4.54
C THR A 226 -6.91 -4.08 5.21
N ILE A 227 -6.80 -2.88 5.76
CA ILE A 227 -5.53 -2.32 6.20
C ILE A 227 -5.46 -2.16 7.72
N VAL A 228 -4.35 -2.60 8.31
CA VAL A 228 -4.02 -2.41 9.73
C VAL A 228 -2.66 -1.73 9.87
N LEU A 229 -2.61 -0.65 10.65
CA LEU A 229 -1.40 0.09 10.98
C LEU A 229 -1.02 -0.12 12.45
N ASP A 230 0.15 -0.72 12.69
CA ASP A 230 0.66 -1.01 14.02
C ASP A 230 2.04 -0.38 14.23
N PRO A 231 2.16 0.82 14.83
CA PRO A 231 3.45 1.47 15.03
C PRO A 231 4.37 0.70 15.98
N ASN A 232 3.84 -0.15 16.87
CA ASN A 232 4.59 -0.74 17.97
C ASN A 232 5.41 0.33 18.74
N LEU A 233 6.75 0.29 18.72
CA LEU A 233 7.60 1.33 19.31
C LEU A 233 8.13 2.36 18.30
N GLY A 234 8.03 2.07 17.00
CA GLY A 234 8.32 3.01 15.93
C GLY A 234 7.08 3.79 15.48
N PHE A 235 7.00 4.07 14.19
CA PHE A 235 5.88 4.73 13.52
C PHE A 235 5.36 3.90 12.35
N THR A 236 4.08 4.07 11.99
CA THR A 236 3.49 3.50 10.77
C THR A 236 2.74 4.53 9.96
N GLN A 237 3.00 4.58 8.64
CA GLN A 237 2.31 5.49 7.74
C GLN A 237 2.05 4.90 6.36
N LEU A 238 0.82 5.12 5.88
CA LEU A 238 0.47 4.97 4.48
C LEU A 238 0.60 6.31 3.77
N ILE A 239 1.18 6.29 2.58
CA ILE A 239 1.41 7.49 1.78
C ILE A 239 0.78 7.30 0.40
N PHE A 240 -0.09 8.22 0.00
CA PHE A 240 -0.69 8.28 -1.32
C PHE A 240 -0.20 9.56 -2.01
N ALA A 241 0.94 9.51 -2.70
CA ALA A 241 1.73 10.71 -3.01
C ALA A 241 1.82 11.13 -4.50
N THR A 242 1.22 10.37 -5.41
CA THR A 242 1.41 10.61 -6.84
C THR A 242 0.42 11.57 -7.47
N ALA A 243 0.79 12.06 -8.66
CA ALA A 243 0.02 13.01 -9.46
C ALA A 243 -1.16 12.37 -10.22
N ASN A 244 -1.38 11.06 -10.09
CA ASN A 244 -2.59 10.41 -10.60
C ASN A 244 -3.68 10.40 -9.53
N ASP A 245 -4.91 10.33 -10.03
CA ASP A 245 -6.03 9.98 -9.21
C ASP A 245 -5.91 8.50 -8.80
N ALA A 246 -6.36 8.16 -7.60
CA ALA A 246 -6.40 6.78 -7.12
C ALA A 246 -7.63 6.53 -6.25
N THR A 247 -8.13 5.30 -6.32
CA THR A 247 -9.21 4.77 -5.50
C THR A 247 -8.66 3.79 -4.48
N ILE A 248 -8.94 4.07 -3.21
CA ILE A 248 -8.54 3.25 -2.07
C ILE A 248 -9.78 2.54 -1.54
N THR A 249 -9.78 1.21 -1.66
CA THR A 249 -10.88 0.33 -1.29
C THR A 249 -10.48 -0.59 -0.14
N GLY A 250 -11.42 -0.81 0.78
CA GLY A 250 -11.22 -1.56 2.01
C GLY A 250 -11.01 -0.64 3.22
N THR A 251 -11.22 -1.19 4.42
CA THR A 251 -11.15 -0.42 5.66
C THR A 251 -9.71 -0.14 6.06
N ILE A 252 -9.47 0.97 6.74
CA ILE A 252 -8.15 1.32 7.29
C ILE A 252 -8.31 1.52 8.79
N ASN A 253 -7.63 0.74 9.62
CA ASN A 253 -7.70 0.87 11.07
C ASN A 253 -6.31 0.86 11.70
N GLY A 254 -6.21 1.46 12.89
CA GLY A 254 -5.07 1.21 13.76
C GLY A 254 -5.14 -0.20 14.34
N ALA A 255 -4.01 -0.76 14.75
CA ALA A 255 -3.99 -1.96 15.60
C ALA A 255 -4.60 -1.66 16.99
N SER A 256 -4.50 -0.41 17.43
CA SER A 256 -5.16 0.14 18.61
C SER A 256 -5.59 1.60 18.33
N ALA A 257 -6.38 2.19 19.23
CA ALA A 257 -6.79 3.59 19.07
C ALA A 257 -5.57 4.53 19.14
N GLY A 258 -5.47 5.46 18.19
CA GLY A 258 -4.33 6.36 18.04
C GLY A 258 -3.11 5.72 17.38
N ALA A 259 -3.26 4.55 16.75
CA ALA A 259 -2.20 3.90 15.99
C ALA A 259 -2.19 4.33 14.52
N GLY A 260 -0.99 4.49 13.96
CA GLY A 260 -0.76 4.70 12.54
C GLY A 260 -1.23 6.05 11.99
N SER A 261 -0.78 6.36 10.78
CA SER A 261 -1.15 7.60 10.08
C SER A 261 -1.35 7.41 8.57
N ILE A 262 -2.08 8.32 7.96
CA ILE A 262 -2.23 8.42 6.49
C ILE A 262 -1.69 9.77 6.05
N LYS A 263 -0.99 9.81 4.92
CA LYS A 263 -0.61 11.03 4.21
C LYS A 263 -1.16 11.03 2.79
N VAL A 264 -1.89 12.07 2.42
CA VAL A 264 -2.50 12.26 1.09
C VAL A 264 -1.85 13.45 0.42
N THR A 265 -1.18 13.25 -0.71
CA THR A 265 -0.58 14.33 -1.49
C THR A 265 -0.85 14.16 -2.99
N GLY A 266 -0.52 15.18 -3.78
CA GLY A 266 -0.69 15.14 -5.23
C GLY A 266 -2.15 15.26 -5.67
N ALA A 267 -2.56 14.46 -6.65
CA ALA A 267 -3.91 14.50 -7.24
C ALA A 267 -4.96 13.79 -6.36
N THR A 268 -6.17 13.58 -6.87
CA THR A 268 -7.33 13.15 -6.08
C THR A 268 -7.19 11.72 -5.57
N LYS A 269 -7.33 11.52 -4.26
CA LYS A 269 -7.38 10.20 -3.63
C LYS A 269 -8.78 9.97 -3.04
N THR A 270 -9.46 8.92 -3.52
CA THR A 270 -10.83 8.59 -3.11
C THR A 270 -10.83 7.37 -2.21
N PHE A 271 -11.16 7.56 -0.93
CA PHE A 271 -11.33 6.51 0.05
C PHE A 271 -12.79 6.05 0.07
N VAL A 272 -13.02 4.78 -0.26
CA VAL A 272 -14.36 4.22 -0.46
C VAL A 272 -15.00 3.78 0.86
N ASN A 273 -14.21 3.23 1.78
CA ASN A 273 -14.69 2.61 3.01
C ASN A 273 -14.22 3.36 4.26
N VAL A 274 -14.70 2.88 5.41
CA VAL A 274 -14.46 3.48 6.73
C VAL A 274 -12.97 3.55 7.05
N ILE A 275 -12.55 4.69 7.61
CA ILE A 275 -11.22 4.91 8.19
C ILE A 275 -11.33 5.07 9.70
N GLY A 276 -10.52 4.34 10.45
CA GLY A 276 -10.42 4.37 11.90
C GLY A 276 -11.67 3.89 12.64
N GLY A 277 -12.48 3.03 12.02
CA GLY A 277 -13.75 2.55 12.56
C GLY A 277 -13.65 1.99 13.98
N SER A 278 -13.11 0.78 14.13
CA SER A 278 -12.96 0.16 15.47
C SER A 278 -11.80 0.78 16.26
N ASN A 279 -10.74 1.18 15.55
CA ASN A 279 -9.52 1.72 16.12
C ASN A 279 -9.16 3.00 15.36
N PRO A 280 -9.50 4.17 15.91
CA PRO A 280 -9.19 5.47 15.31
C PRO A 280 -7.70 5.59 15.00
N LEU A 281 -7.36 6.24 13.89
CA LEU A 281 -5.96 6.50 13.55
C LEU A 281 -5.36 7.59 14.45
N ASN A 282 -4.03 7.75 14.44
CA ASN A 282 -3.41 8.93 15.04
C ASN A 282 -3.73 10.17 14.20
N THR A 283 -3.19 10.21 12.98
CA THR A 283 -3.23 11.39 12.12
C THR A 283 -3.64 11.03 10.70
N ILE A 284 -4.49 11.87 10.10
CA ILE A 284 -4.72 11.91 8.66
C ILE A 284 -4.24 13.26 8.17
N ASP A 285 -3.14 13.25 7.43
CA ASP A 285 -2.47 14.42 6.86
C ASP A 285 -2.87 14.54 5.38
N ILE A 286 -3.42 15.68 4.98
CA ILE A 286 -3.99 15.95 3.67
C ILE A 286 -3.35 17.20 3.09
N ASP A 287 -2.26 17.03 2.35
CA ASP A 287 -1.61 18.08 1.55
C ASP A 287 -2.21 18.21 0.13
N GLY A 288 -2.82 17.12 -0.37
CA GLY A 288 -3.40 17.00 -1.70
C GLY A 288 -4.93 17.11 -1.70
N THR A 289 -5.58 16.38 -2.61
CA THR A 289 -7.04 16.29 -2.64
C THR A 289 -7.50 14.93 -2.12
N GLY A 290 -8.21 14.90 -0.99
CA GLY A 290 -8.80 13.69 -0.40
C GLY A 290 -10.33 13.71 -0.45
N ILE A 291 -10.94 12.60 -0.91
CA ILE A 291 -12.39 12.38 -0.88
C ILE A 291 -12.66 11.15 0.00
N PHE A 292 -13.46 11.30 1.03
CA PHE A 292 -13.79 10.26 2.00
C PHE A 292 -15.29 9.96 1.92
N ASN A 293 -15.63 8.82 1.30
CA ASN A 293 -17.02 8.44 1.03
C ASN A 293 -17.74 7.81 2.23
N ALA A 294 -17.01 7.42 3.28
CA ALA A 294 -17.54 6.77 4.48
C ALA A 294 -17.01 7.47 5.74
N ALA A 295 -17.47 7.00 6.91
CA ALA A 295 -17.10 7.58 8.19
C ALA A 295 -15.58 7.56 8.42
N VAL A 296 -15.07 8.63 9.02
CA VAL A 296 -13.65 8.82 9.32
C VAL A 296 -13.47 9.10 10.80
N SER A 297 -12.53 8.39 11.42
CA SER A 297 -12.18 8.54 12.83
C SER A 297 -10.67 8.54 13.03
N ALA A 298 -10.16 9.59 13.66
CA ALA A 298 -8.75 9.78 13.96
C ALA A 298 -8.59 10.67 15.19
N THR A 299 -7.39 10.74 15.76
CA THR A 299 -7.11 11.73 16.80
C THR A 299 -7.06 13.13 16.19
N ASN A 300 -6.33 13.26 15.07
CA ASN A 300 -6.12 14.50 14.36
C ASN A 300 -6.32 14.33 12.85
N ILE A 301 -6.94 15.33 12.24
CA ILE A 301 -6.90 15.56 10.79
C ILE A 301 -6.15 16.88 10.60
N ASP A 302 -5.12 16.86 9.76
CA ASP A 302 -4.37 18.02 9.30
C ASP A 302 -4.68 18.23 7.83
N ASN A 303 -5.31 19.35 7.47
CA ASN A 303 -5.83 19.59 6.14
C ASN A 303 -5.31 20.90 5.54
N ASP A 304 -4.11 20.82 4.98
CA ASP A 304 -3.42 21.85 4.20
C ASP A 304 -3.93 21.92 2.75
N GLY A 305 -4.52 20.83 2.26
CA GLY A 305 -4.99 20.64 0.89
C GLY A 305 -6.50 20.84 0.73
N THR A 306 -7.16 19.85 0.14
CA THR A 306 -8.62 19.83 -0.07
C THR A 306 -9.20 18.51 0.41
N ALA A 307 -10.02 18.55 1.44
CA ALA A 307 -10.73 17.39 1.98
C ALA A 307 -12.23 17.48 1.72
N THR A 308 -12.84 16.39 1.27
CA THR A 308 -14.30 16.24 1.14
C THR A 308 -14.75 15.02 1.94
N PHE A 309 -15.58 15.24 2.97
CA PHE A 309 -16.19 14.16 3.77
C PHE A 309 -17.66 14.03 3.44
N LYS A 310 -18.11 12.80 3.19
CA LYS A 310 -19.51 12.48 2.85
C LYS A 310 -20.28 11.76 3.96
N SER A 311 -19.65 11.59 5.11
CA SER A 311 -20.20 10.90 6.28
C SER A 311 -19.55 11.45 7.55
N ASP A 312 -19.86 10.86 8.70
CA ASP A 312 -19.42 11.32 10.01
C ASP A 312 -17.90 11.42 10.13
N VAL A 313 -17.45 12.46 10.83
CA VAL A 313 -16.03 12.72 11.12
C VAL A 313 -15.83 12.82 12.63
N THR A 314 -14.96 11.97 13.16
CA THR A 314 -14.56 11.99 14.57
C THR A 314 -13.07 12.24 14.67
N ALA A 315 -12.67 13.51 14.68
CA ALA A 315 -11.29 13.94 14.86
C ALA A 315 -11.21 15.45 15.16
N ALA A 316 -10.21 15.88 15.93
CA ALA A 316 -9.83 17.29 15.93
C ALA A 316 -9.26 17.63 14.54
N THR A 317 -9.76 18.68 13.89
CA THR A 317 -9.38 19.04 12.52
C THR A 317 -8.70 20.40 12.49
N ALA A 318 -7.42 20.42 12.14
CA ALA A 318 -6.73 21.63 11.72
C ALA A 318 -6.98 21.81 10.22
N ASN A 319 -7.69 22.88 9.86
CA ASN A 319 -8.05 23.19 8.48
C ASN A 319 -7.51 24.56 8.10
N ASP A 320 -6.41 24.58 7.36
CA ASP A 320 -5.80 25.73 6.70
C ASP A 320 -5.99 25.70 5.17
N GLY A 321 -6.34 24.55 4.62
CA GLY A 321 -6.79 24.35 3.24
C GLY A 321 -8.30 24.56 3.04
N THR A 322 -8.92 23.66 2.27
CA THR A 322 -10.38 23.63 2.03
C THR A 322 -10.98 22.34 2.59
N LEU A 323 -11.94 22.47 3.50
CA LEU A 323 -12.70 21.36 4.07
C LEU A 323 -14.16 21.47 3.62
N THR A 324 -14.67 20.41 2.98
CA THR A 324 -16.08 20.31 2.58
C THR A 324 -16.73 19.11 3.25
N LEU A 325 -17.84 19.35 3.96
CA LEU A 325 -18.75 18.31 4.41
C LEU A 325 -19.95 18.32 3.48
N THR A 326 -20.22 17.19 2.82
CA THR A 326 -21.25 17.08 1.80
C THR A 326 -22.18 15.91 2.09
N PRO A 327 -23.26 16.14 2.85
CA PRO A 327 -24.29 15.13 3.02
C PRO A 327 -24.95 14.83 1.66
N ASN A 328 -25.51 13.63 1.56
CA ASN A 328 -26.18 13.12 0.36
C ASN A 328 -27.16 12.01 0.73
N GLY A 329 -28.15 11.75 -0.12
CA GLY A 329 -29.21 10.77 0.13
C GLY A 329 -30.03 11.14 1.35
N ASP A 330 -30.17 10.19 2.28
CA ASP A 330 -30.79 10.39 3.59
C ASP A 330 -29.71 10.32 4.70
N ASN A 331 -28.57 11.00 4.51
CA ASN A 331 -27.44 10.97 5.42
C ASN A 331 -27.12 12.35 6.00
N ASP A 332 -27.40 12.55 7.28
CA ASP A 332 -26.80 13.62 8.08
C ASP A 332 -25.30 13.36 8.30
N ILE A 333 -24.52 14.43 8.49
CA ILE A 333 -23.10 14.35 8.87
C ILE A 333 -22.92 14.97 10.25
N THR A 334 -22.26 14.26 11.15
CA THR A 334 -21.77 14.80 12.41
C THR A 334 -20.25 14.92 12.39
N HIS A 335 -19.74 16.12 12.67
CA HIS A 335 -18.33 16.36 12.99
C HIS A 335 -18.19 16.59 14.50
N THR A 336 -17.47 15.69 15.19
CA THR A 336 -17.44 15.68 16.66
C THR A 336 -16.25 16.38 17.29
N GLY A 337 -15.14 16.56 16.57
CA GLY A 337 -13.95 17.24 17.08
C GLY A 337 -13.92 18.73 16.74
N ALA A 338 -13.07 19.49 17.43
CA ALA A 338 -12.95 20.92 17.16
C ALA A 338 -12.37 21.17 15.77
N ILE A 339 -12.91 22.16 15.06
CA ILE A 339 -12.32 22.65 13.82
C ILE A 339 -11.52 23.91 14.14
N THR A 340 -10.26 23.92 13.73
CA THR A 340 -9.32 25.04 13.93
C THR A 340 -8.67 25.42 12.60
N GLY A 341 -7.91 26.52 12.59
CA GLY A 341 -7.18 26.97 11.41
C GLY A 341 -7.84 28.14 10.69
N SER A 342 -7.21 28.55 9.58
CA SER A 342 -7.60 29.72 8.77
C SER A 342 -8.08 29.35 7.37
N GLY A 343 -8.49 28.10 7.18
CA GLY A 343 -8.94 27.59 5.90
C GLY A 343 -10.36 28.02 5.53
N THR A 344 -10.82 27.47 4.42
CA THR A 344 -12.22 27.52 3.99
C THR A 344 -12.95 26.29 4.50
N LEU A 345 -14.09 26.49 5.13
CA LEU A 345 -15.03 25.45 5.53
C LEU A 345 -16.28 25.55 4.65
N ASN A 346 -16.76 24.43 4.15
CA ASN A 346 -17.98 24.33 3.36
C ASN A 346 -18.88 23.26 3.97
N ALA A 347 -20.17 23.57 4.12
CA ALA A 347 -21.22 22.59 4.39
C ALA A 347 -22.26 22.70 3.28
N ILE A 348 -22.21 21.78 2.32
CA ILE A 348 -22.95 21.87 1.05
C ILE A 348 -23.60 20.53 0.76
N GLU A 349 -24.92 20.52 0.61
CA GLU A 349 -25.66 19.33 0.22
C GLU A 349 -25.30 18.89 -1.21
N ALA A 350 -25.17 17.58 -1.44
CA ALA A 350 -24.97 17.08 -2.79
C ALA A 350 -26.28 17.04 -3.62
N ASP A 351 -27.38 16.74 -2.96
CA ASP A 351 -28.68 16.50 -3.58
C ASP A 351 -29.54 17.77 -3.70
N ASP A 352 -30.42 17.77 -4.71
CA ASP A 352 -31.42 18.83 -4.86
C ASP A 352 -32.50 18.70 -3.77
N GLY A 353 -32.86 19.81 -3.14
CA GLY A 353 -34.05 19.88 -2.26
C GLY A 353 -33.84 19.54 -0.78
N ALA A 354 -32.61 19.73 -0.28
CA ALA A 354 -32.24 19.98 1.11
C ALA A 354 -33.07 19.28 2.22
N VAL A 355 -32.61 18.11 2.65
CA VAL A 355 -33.15 17.40 3.83
C VAL A 355 -32.11 17.08 4.91
N ASN A 356 -30.84 16.93 4.52
CA ASN A 356 -29.78 16.53 5.41
C ASN A 356 -29.06 17.72 6.03
N SER A 357 -28.42 17.47 7.17
CA SER A 357 -27.73 18.47 7.98
C SER A 357 -26.27 18.09 8.24
N VAL A 358 -25.45 19.12 8.45
CA VAL A 358 -24.11 18.99 9.02
C VAL A 358 -24.16 19.52 10.46
N THR A 359 -23.92 18.64 11.43
CA THR A 359 -23.85 18.99 12.86
C THR A 359 -22.39 19.07 13.31
N PHE A 360 -21.98 20.24 13.79
CA PHE A 360 -20.70 20.44 14.46
C PHE A 360 -20.91 20.37 15.97
N SER A 361 -20.32 19.36 16.62
CA SER A 361 -20.56 19.09 18.04
C SER A 361 -19.75 19.99 18.98
N THR A 362 -18.71 20.64 18.46
CA THR A 362 -17.76 21.45 19.23
C THR A 362 -17.40 22.73 18.48
N ASP A 363 -16.42 23.47 18.98
CA ASP A 363 -16.04 24.77 18.46
C ASP A 363 -15.57 24.70 17.00
N VAL A 364 -15.95 25.73 16.24
CA VAL A 364 -15.61 25.88 14.83
C VAL A 364 -14.85 27.19 14.63
N THR A 365 -13.61 27.10 14.15
CA THR A 365 -12.81 28.24 13.69
C THR A 365 -12.42 28.07 12.23
N ALA A 366 -12.69 29.08 11.41
CA ALA A 366 -12.29 29.12 10.00
C ALA A 366 -12.15 30.58 9.53
N THR A 367 -11.48 30.83 8.40
CA THR A 367 -11.52 32.17 7.80
C THR A 367 -12.82 32.38 7.04
N ILE A 368 -13.19 31.41 6.20
CA ILE A 368 -14.44 31.45 5.43
C ILE A 368 -15.26 30.24 5.84
N PHE A 369 -16.54 30.45 6.12
CA PHE A 369 -17.50 29.36 6.24
C PHE A 369 -18.66 29.59 5.28
N ASN A 370 -18.81 28.69 4.31
CA ASN A 370 -19.92 28.68 3.36
C ASN A 370 -20.94 27.62 3.77
N VAL A 371 -22.20 28.04 3.90
CA VAL A 371 -23.36 27.17 4.11
C VAL A 371 -24.17 27.19 2.81
N GLY A 372 -24.20 26.07 2.12
CA GLY A 372 -24.71 26.00 0.75
C GLY A 372 -23.81 26.66 -0.29
N SER A 373 -24.33 26.77 -1.50
CA SER A 373 -23.69 27.36 -2.67
C SER A 373 -24.75 27.97 -3.60
N ALA A 374 -24.32 28.62 -4.68
CA ALA A 374 -25.24 29.21 -5.66
C ALA A 374 -26.16 28.20 -6.38
N SER A 375 -25.92 26.89 -6.23
CA SER A 375 -26.70 25.83 -6.86
C SER A 375 -27.12 24.70 -5.92
N LYS A 376 -26.82 24.81 -4.62
CA LYS A 376 -27.10 23.76 -3.62
C LYS A 376 -27.33 24.39 -2.25
N ALA A 377 -28.25 23.84 -1.47
CA ALA A 377 -28.45 24.28 -0.09
C ALA A 377 -27.34 23.79 0.85
N GLY A 378 -27.36 24.29 2.08
CA GLY A 378 -26.67 23.74 3.22
C GLY A 378 -27.48 23.94 4.49
N VAL A 379 -27.62 22.89 5.30
CA VAL A 379 -28.24 22.96 6.62
C VAL A 379 -27.16 22.65 7.65
N VAL A 380 -26.92 23.57 8.58
CA VAL A 380 -25.89 23.40 9.62
C VAL A 380 -26.44 23.62 11.02
N ILE A 381 -25.95 22.82 11.97
CA ILE A 381 -26.24 22.93 13.40
C ILE A 381 -24.90 23.04 14.14
N LEU A 382 -24.69 24.13 14.87
CA LEU A 382 -23.44 24.42 15.58
C LEU A 382 -23.68 24.37 17.10
N ASN A 383 -23.07 23.38 17.74
CA ASN A 383 -23.17 23.09 19.17
C ASN A 383 -21.93 23.53 19.98
N GLY A 384 -21.05 24.33 19.38
CA GLY A 384 -19.93 25.00 20.05
C GLY A 384 -19.79 26.44 19.59
N ASP A 385 -18.84 27.17 20.17
CA ASP A 385 -18.57 28.54 19.79
C ASP A 385 -18.05 28.59 18.35
N THR A 386 -18.58 29.50 17.55
CA THR A 386 -18.21 29.66 16.14
C THR A 386 -17.47 30.96 15.94
N THR A 387 -16.22 30.89 15.50
CA THR A 387 -15.39 32.06 15.17
C THR A 387 -14.98 32.02 13.71
N VAL A 388 -15.56 32.88 12.89
CA VAL A 388 -15.25 32.97 11.46
C VAL A 388 -14.92 34.39 11.04
N THR A 389 -14.13 34.58 9.98
CA THR A 389 -13.98 35.94 9.43
C THR A 389 -15.20 36.31 8.61
N ASN A 390 -15.57 35.44 7.68
CA ASN A 390 -16.72 35.59 6.78
C ASN A 390 -17.63 34.37 6.88
N LEU A 391 -18.89 34.58 7.20
CA LEU A 391 -19.96 33.58 7.10
C LEU A 391 -20.80 33.91 5.87
N ASN A 392 -20.89 32.97 4.92
CA ASN A 392 -21.76 33.10 3.76
C ASN A 392 -22.83 32.01 3.81
N ILE A 393 -24.08 32.39 3.63
CA ILE A 393 -25.21 31.45 3.56
C ILE A 393 -25.88 31.68 2.20
N TYR A 394 -25.86 30.67 1.34
CA TYR A 394 -26.41 30.77 -0.01
C TYR A 394 -27.62 29.88 -0.15
N GLY A 395 -28.75 30.42 -0.62
CA GLY A 395 -29.80 29.57 -1.18
C GLY A 395 -29.33 28.94 -2.49
N GLY A 396 -29.79 27.73 -2.79
CA GLY A 396 -29.50 27.06 -4.05
C GLY A 396 -30.32 27.62 -5.23
N ASP A 397 -30.29 26.91 -6.35
CA ASP A 397 -30.89 27.39 -7.61
C ASP A 397 -32.34 26.90 -7.82
N VAL A 398 -32.85 26.04 -6.91
CA VAL A 398 -34.27 25.64 -6.88
C VAL A 398 -34.98 26.06 -5.60
N ASN A 399 -36.32 26.19 -5.67
CA ASN A 399 -37.17 26.68 -4.57
C ASN A 399 -37.12 25.84 -3.27
N THR A 400 -36.59 24.61 -3.34
CA THR A 400 -36.47 23.70 -2.19
C THR A 400 -35.08 23.73 -1.58
N GLU A 401 -34.16 24.55 -2.10
CA GLU A 401 -32.78 24.64 -1.62
C GLU A 401 -32.56 25.82 -0.67
N ASP A 402 -33.35 25.84 0.40
CA ASP A 402 -33.17 26.81 1.47
C ASP A 402 -31.99 26.41 2.35
N SER A 403 -31.02 27.31 2.50
CA SER A 403 -29.92 27.12 3.45
C SER A 403 -30.29 27.62 4.84
N THR A 404 -29.91 26.84 5.86
CA THR A 404 -30.17 27.16 7.26
C THR A 404 -28.90 27.02 8.08
N ALA A 405 -28.64 27.97 8.97
CA ALA A 405 -27.59 27.86 9.97
C ALA A 405 -28.17 28.09 11.38
N THR A 406 -28.06 27.08 12.24
CA THR A 406 -28.50 27.12 13.63
C THR A 406 -27.30 27.24 14.56
N PHE A 407 -27.21 28.31 15.33
CA PHE A 407 -26.15 28.55 16.31
C PHE A 407 -26.72 28.39 17.73
N ASN A 408 -26.29 27.34 18.44
CA ASN A 408 -26.70 27.11 19.83
C ASN A 408 -25.80 27.83 20.85
N TYR A 409 -24.67 28.37 20.38
CA TYR A 409 -23.64 29.05 21.16
C TYR A 409 -23.19 30.35 20.47
N ALA A 410 -22.12 30.99 20.95
CA ALA A 410 -21.73 32.30 20.45
C ALA A 410 -21.24 32.23 18.99
N LEU A 411 -21.73 33.16 18.17
CA LEU A 411 -21.18 33.43 16.83
C LEU A 411 -20.35 34.71 16.88
N THR A 412 -19.08 34.60 16.56
CA THR A 412 -18.18 35.72 16.29
C THR A 412 -17.88 35.74 14.79
N SER A 413 -18.36 36.77 14.09
CA SER A 413 -18.04 37.00 12.68
C SER A 413 -17.69 38.45 12.39
N THR A 414 -16.83 38.67 11.39
CA THR A 414 -16.52 40.00 10.87
C THR A 414 -17.53 40.43 9.81
N SER A 415 -18.05 39.47 9.03
CA SER A 415 -19.10 39.70 8.04
C SER A 415 -20.04 38.51 7.91
N ILE A 416 -21.31 38.79 7.63
CA ILE A 416 -22.33 37.77 7.32
C ILE A 416 -22.99 38.17 6.01
N THR A 417 -22.93 37.27 5.02
CA THR A 417 -23.58 37.41 3.70
C THR A 417 -24.72 36.41 3.60
N LEU A 418 -25.88 36.87 3.14
CA LEU A 418 -27.10 36.08 2.91
C LEU A 418 -27.54 36.23 1.46
#